data_AF-A0A3C1L799-F1
#
_entry.id   AF-A0A3C1L799-F1
#
_cell.length_a   1.000
_cell.length_b   1.000
_cell.length_c   1.000
_cell.angle_alpha   90.00
_cell.angle_beta   90.00
_cell.angle_gamma   90.00
#
_symmetry.space_group_name_H-M   'P 1'
#
loop_
_entity.id
_entity.type
_entity.pdbx_description
1 polymer ?
#
loop_
_entity_poly.entity_id
_entity_poly.type
_entity_poly.pdbx_seq_one_letter_code
_entity_poly.pdbx_strand_id
1 'polypeptide(L)'
;VTPFAVYFAAQAVAAIPLPRQLASRQAGAWLATATLAGISLLHVVDLSSAVGDARAFNDSGKVQDGPEAPYAQAAFTAIRTYTHQDDVVAFFKVRTLTFYTGRRGVQSDDLTIVRQRADYFMMRRNSTYSQPLVTDRAAAEMSWTEVWSDDSWVLWRVPLYESG
;
A
#
# COMPACT_ATOMS: atom_id res chain seq x y z
N VAL A 1 -3.73 -6.61 -14.63
CA VAL A 1 -4.13 -7.90 -14.00
C VAL A 1 -4.78 -8.83 -15.01
N THR A 2 -5.68 -8.34 -15.85
CA THR A 2 -6.39 -9.10 -16.91
C THR A 2 -5.52 -9.98 -17.82
N PRO A 3 -4.38 -9.52 -18.38
CA PRO A 3 -3.56 -10.37 -19.25
C PRO A 3 -2.96 -11.57 -18.50
N PHE A 4 -2.60 -11.37 -17.22
CA PHE A 4 -2.10 -12.45 -16.36
C PHE A 4 -3.21 -13.42 -15.97
N ALA A 5 -4.41 -12.92 -15.64
CA ALA A 5 -5.56 -13.75 -15.31
C ALA A 5 -5.95 -14.66 -16.49
N VAL A 6 -6.01 -14.11 -17.71
CA VAL A 6 -6.28 -14.87 -18.94
C VAL A 6 -5.18 -15.90 -19.20
N TYR A 7 -3.91 -15.50 -19.06
CA TYR A 7 -2.78 -16.41 -19.24
C TYR A 7 -2.83 -17.59 -18.26
N PHE A 8 -3.01 -17.33 -16.95
CA PHE A 8 -3.05 -18.40 -15.95
C PHE A 8 -4.29 -19.28 -16.08
N ALA A 9 -5.43 -18.73 -16.47
CA ALA A 9 -6.61 -19.53 -16.76
C ALA A 9 -6.41 -20.43 -17.99
N ALA A 10 -5.76 -19.93 -19.05
CA ALA A 10 -5.39 -20.73 -20.21
C ALA A 10 -4.48 -21.91 -19.82
N GLN A 11 -3.47 -21.65 -18.99
CA GLN A 11 -2.56 -22.66 -18.48
C GLN A 11 -3.27 -23.68 -17.58
N ALA A 12 -4.18 -23.23 -16.70
CA ALA A 12 -4.94 -24.10 -15.83
C ALA A 12 -5.84 -25.07 -16.62
N VAL A 13 -6.49 -24.60 -17.68
CA VAL A 13 -7.32 -25.44 -18.56
C VAL A 13 -6.47 -26.42 -19.36
N ALA A 14 -5.32 -25.97 -19.88
CA ALA A 14 -4.39 -26.83 -20.62
C ALA A 14 -3.78 -27.95 -19.76
N ALA A 15 -3.73 -27.77 -18.44
CA ALA A 15 -3.17 -28.74 -17.49
C ALA A 15 -4.18 -29.80 -17.03
N ILE A 16 -5.47 -29.70 -17.36
CA ILE A 16 -6.48 -30.69 -16.94
C ILE A 16 -6.28 -31.97 -17.78
N PRO A 17 -5.95 -33.12 -17.16
CA PRO A 17 -5.83 -34.38 -17.89
C PRO A 17 -7.22 -34.86 -18.29
N LEU A 18 -7.62 -34.59 -19.54
CA LEU A 18 -8.90 -35.06 -20.07
C LEU A 18 -8.87 -36.60 -20.25
N PRO A 19 -9.96 -37.32 -19.89
CA PRO A 19 -10.05 -38.75 -20.08
C PRO A 19 -9.84 -39.13 -21.55
N ARG A 20 -9.04 -40.18 -21.82
CA ARG A 20 -8.72 -40.67 -23.18
C ARG A 20 -9.95 -41.00 -24.05
N GLN A 21 -11.13 -41.16 -23.45
CA GLN A 21 -12.39 -41.44 -24.15
C GLN A 21 -13.08 -40.19 -24.72
N LEU A 22 -12.72 -38.98 -24.25
CA LEU A 22 -13.17 -37.69 -24.80
C LEU A 22 -12.13 -37.07 -25.75
N ALA A 23 -11.04 -37.79 -26.02
CA ALA A 23 -9.84 -37.29 -26.69
C ALA A 23 -9.97 -37.20 -28.23
N SER A 24 -11.04 -36.60 -28.74
CA SER A 24 -10.87 -35.88 -30.00
C SER A 24 -10.14 -34.59 -29.65
N ARG A 25 -9.00 -34.30 -30.32
CA ARG A 25 -8.27 -33.03 -30.13
C ARG A 25 -9.19 -31.80 -30.22
N GLN A 26 -10.30 -31.93 -30.96
CA GLN A 26 -11.32 -30.89 -31.10
C GLN A 26 -12.10 -30.63 -29.81
N ALA A 27 -12.49 -31.65 -29.04
CA ALA A 27 -13.29 -31.45 -27.82
C ALA A 27 -12.52 -30.65 -26.75
N GLY A 28 -11.24 -30.95 -26.54
CA GLY A 28 -10.38 -30.18 -25.64
C GLY A 28 -10.14 -28.75 -26.10
N ALA A 29 -9.96 -28.53 -27.41
CA ALA A 29 -9.80 -27.20 -27.99
C ALA A 29 -11.07 -26.34 -27.86
N TRP A 30 -12.25 -26.94 -28.07
CA TRP A 30 -13.54 -26.27 -27.89
C TRP A 30 -13.79 -25.89 -26.43
N LEU A 31 -13.47 -26.77 -25.48
CA LEU A 31 -13.57 -26.46 -24.05
C LEU A 31 -12.68 -25.27 -23.67
N ALA A 32 -11.41 -25.30 -24.08
CA ALA A 32 -10.48 -24.20 -23.80
C ALA A 32 -10.92 -22.87 -24.42
N THR A 33 -11.43 -22.90 -25.66
CA THR A 33 -11.96 -21.73 -26.34
C THR A 33 -13.19 -21.17 -25.62
N ALA A 34 -14.12 -22.03 -25.19
CA ALA A 34 -15.30 -21.62 -24.44
C ALA A 34 -14.93 -21.00 -23.09
N THR A 35 -13.95 -21.57 -22.37
CA THR A 35 -13.47 -20.98 -21.11
C THR A 35 -12.80 -19.63 -21.32
N LEU A 36 -11.94 -19.49 -22.34
CA LEU A 36 -11.31 -18.21 -22.67
C LEU A 36 -12.32 -17.15 -23.10
N ALA A 37 -13.33 -17.53 -23.88
CA ALA A 37 -14.43 -16.65 -24.28
C ALA A 37 -15.23 -16.19 -23.05
N GLY A 38 -15.56 -17.11 -22.14
CA GLY A 38 -16.26 -16.79 -20.89
C GLY A 38 -15.48 -15.80 -20.01
N ILE A 39 -14.18 -16.03 -19.81
CA ILE A 39 -13.32 -15.13 -19.02
C ILE A 39 -13.19 -13.76 -19.69
N SER A 40 -13.07 -13.74 -21.02
CA SER A 40 -12.98 -12.49 -21.79
C SER A 40 -14.27 -11.67 -21.66
N LEU A 41 -15.43 -12.33 -21.75
CA LEU A 41 -16.73 -11.67 -21.59
C LEU A 41 -16.90 -11.09 -20.17
N LEU A 42 -16.54 -11.84 -19.13
CA LEU A 42 -16.57 -11.33 -17.75
C LEU A 42 -15.69 -10.08 -17.58
N HIS A 43 -14.49 -10.10 -18.16
CA HIS A 43 -13.58 -8.94 -18.09
C HIS A 43 -14.06 -7.74 -18.90
N VAL A 44 -14.78 -7.93 -20.01
CA VAL A 44 -15.35 -6.83 -20.78
C VAL A 44 -16.43 -6.09 -19.96
N VAL A 45 -17.25 -6.83 -19.22
CA VAL A 45 -18.25 -6.24 -18.31
C VAL A 45 -17.57 -5.48 -17.18
N ASP A 46 -16.60 -6.09 -16.49
CA ASP A 46 -15.84 -5.44 -15.41
C ASP A 46 -15.07 -4.20 -15.91
N LEU A 47 -14.51 -4.26 -17.11
CA LEU A 47 -13.79 -3.14 -17.72
C LEU A 47 -14.73 -1.96 -17.96
N SER A 48 -15.94 -2.20 -18.45
CA SER A 48 -16.92 -1.12 -18.67
C SER A 48 -17.35 -0.47 -17.37
N SER A 49 -17.56 -1.27 -16.31
CA SER A 49 -17.84 -0.75 -14.96
C SER A 49 -16.67 0.07 -14.43
N ALA A 50 -15.44 -0.47 -14.50
CA ALA A 50 -14.24 0.22 -14.02
C ALA A 50 -13.96 1.53 -14.76
N VAL A 51 -14.23 1.57 -16.08
CA VAL A 51 -14.17 2.80 -16.88
C VAL A 51 -15.26 3.79 -16.45
N GLY A 52 -16.47 3.31 -16.19
CA GLY A 52 -17.56 4.12 -15.64
C GLY A 52 -17.20 4.74 -14.30
N ASP A 53 -16.65 3.94 -13.37
CA ASP A 53 -16.21 4.38 -12.06
C ASP A 53 -15.06 5.39 -12.15
N ALA A 54 -14.09 5.15 -13.03
CA ALA A 54 -12.98 6.08 -13.27
C ALA A 54 -13.47 7.41 -13.84
N ARG A 55 -14.43 7.39 -14.77
CA ARG A 55 -15.05 8.61 -15.30
C ARG A 55 -15.84 9.34 -14.22
N ALA A 56 -16.68 8.65 -13.46
CA ALA A 56 -17.44 9.25 -12.37
C ALA A 56 -16.51 9.87 -11.31
N PHE A 57 -15.39 9.22 -10.99
CA PHE A 57 -14.37 9.77 -10.11
C PHE A 57 -13.76 11.05 -10.68
N ASN A 58 -13.34 11.04 -11.94
CA ASN A 58 -12.74 12.19 -12.62
C ASN A 58 -13.72 13.36 -12.77
N ASP A 59 -14.96 13.07 -13.16
CA ASP A 59 -16.04 14.05 -13.34
C ASP A 59 -16.47 14.68 -12.01
N SER A 60 -16.32 13.94 -10.90
CA SER A 60 -16.55 14.48 -9.55
C SER A 60 -15.44 15.41 -9.06
N GLY A 61 -14.41 15.66 -9.89
CA GLY A 61 -13.28 16.52 -9.56
C GLY A 61 -12.39 15.97 -8.43
N LYS A 62 -12.55 14.70 -8.06
CA LYS A 62 -11.76 14.06 -7.03
C LYS A 62 -10.34 13.87 -7.55
N VAL A 63 -9.36 14.35 -6.80
CA VAL A 63 -7.96 14.09 -7.06
C VAL A 63 -7.58 12.82 -6.31
N GLN A 64 -6.90 11.90 -6.98
CA GLN A 64 -6.36 10.71 -6.33
C GLN A 64 -5.30 11.16 -5.31
N ASP A 65 -5.56 10.88 -4.04
CA ASP A 65 -4.64 11.16 -2.96
C ASP A 65 -3.32 10.39 -3.15
N GLY A 66 -2.22 11.12 -3.11
CA GLY A 66 -0.88 10.61 -3.40
C GLY A 66 0.20 11.37 -2.63
N PRO A 67 1.47 10.98 -2.82
CA PRO A 67 2.59 11.64 -2.14
C PRO A 67 2.75 13.12 -2.51
N GLU A 68 2.18 13.54 -3.65
CA GLU A 68 2.20 14.94 -4.11
C GLU A 68 1.06 15.79 -3.55
N ALA A 69 0.15 15.21 -2.77
CA ALA A 69 -0.90 15.98 -2.11
C ALA A 69 -0.28 16.94 -1.07
N PRO A 70 -0.83 18.16 -0.88
CA PRO A 70 -0.26 19.14 0.05
C PRO A 70 -0.02 18.60 1.47
N TYR A 71 -0.97 17.81 1.99
CA TYR A 71 -0.83 17.20 3.31
C TYR A 71 0.34 16.20 3.38
N ALA A 72 0.60 15.43 2.31
CA ALA A 72 1.72 14.50 2.28
C ALA A 72 3.06 15.24 2.17
N GLN A 73 3.10 16.32 1.37
CA GLN A 73 4.28 17.17 1.24
C GLN A 73 4.62 17.91 2.55
N ALA A 74 3.62 18.27 3.35
CA ALA A 74 3.83 18.83 4.69
C ALA A 74 4.60 17.84 5.59
N ALA A 75 4.20 16.57 5.63
CA ALA A 75 4.89 15.53 6.37
C ALA A 75 6.34 15.32 5.90
N PHE A 76 6.58 15.23 4.58
CA PHE A 76 7.95 15.10 4.06
C PHE A 76 8.82 16.31 4.36
N THR A 77 8.24 17.51 4.32
CA THR A 77 8.93 18.74 4.70
C THR A 77 9.30 18.72 6.17
N ALA A 78 8.36 18.36 7.05
CA ALA A 78 8.62 18.25 8.48
C ALA A 78 9.77 17.26 8.77
N ILE A 79 9.76 16.09 8.13
CA ILE A 79 10.85 15.11 8.27
C ILE A 79 12.20 15.72 7.87
N ARG A 80 12.29 16.39 6.72
CA ARG A 80 13.56 17.02 6.29
C ARG A 80 14.04 18.12 7.25
N THR A 81 13.11 18.88 7.83
CA THR A 81 13.43 20.01 8.72
C THR A 81 13.86 19.56 10.11
N TYR A 82 13.22 18.53 10.67
CA TYR A 82 13.35 18.15 12.08
C TYR A 82 14.20 16.90 12.35
N THR A 83 14.71 16.26 11.29
CA THR A 83 15.58 15.06 11.40
C THR A 83 16.92 15.28 10.69
N HIS A 84 17.96 14.65 11.19
CA HIS A 84 19.28 14.55 10.58
C HIS A 84 19.31 13.44 9.53
N GLN A 85 20.34 13.43 8.69
CA GLN A 85 20.44 12.51 7.55
C GLN A 85 20.60 11.04 7.96
N ASP A 86 21.18 10.80 9.13
CA ASP A 86 21.42 9.51 9.75
C ASP A 86 20.24 8.98 10.56
N ASP A 87 19.27 9.84 10.92
CA ASP A 87 18.07 9.43 11.66
C ASP A 87 17.23 8.42 10.85
N VAL A 88 16.64 7.46 11.58
CA VAL A 88 15.71 6.46 11.05
C VAL A 88 14.28 6.87 11.39
N VAL A 89 13.45 7.02 10.36
CA VAL A 89 12.05 7.45 10.51
C VAL A 89 11.10 6.27 10.28
N ALA A 90 10.28 5.95 11.27
CA ALA A 90 9.17 5.02 11.10
C ALA A 90 8.03 5.69 10.33
N PHE A 91 7.58 5.07 9.24
CA PHE A 91 6.51 5.58 8.38
C PHE A 91 5.84 4.47 7.56
N PHE A 92 4.51 4.52 7.43
CA PHE A 92 3.69 3.49 6.79
C PHE A 92 3.95 3.29 5.27
N LYS A 93 4.67 4.22 4.63
CA LYS A 93 5.11 4.13 3.23
C LYS A 93 6.60 4.43 3.11
N VAL A 94 7.44 3.60 3.73
CA VAL A 94 8.88 3.88 3.90
C VAL A 94 9.63 4.15 2.59
N ARG A 95 9.33 3.41 1.52
CA ARG A 95 9.98 3.62 0.20
C ARG A 95 9.73 5.03 -0.34
N THR A 96 8.50 5.52 -0.17
CA THR A 96 8.11 6.87 -0.54
C THR A 96 8.84 7.89 0.35
N LEU A 97 8.87 7.67 1.66
CA LEU A 97 9.60 8.54 2.59
C LEU A 97 11.08 8.67 2.18
N THR A 98 11.77 7.57 1.94
CA THR A 98 13.18 7.59 1.53
C THR A 98 13.37 8.36 0.21
N PHE A 99 12.47 8.20 -0.75
CA PHE A 99 12.53 8.93 -2.02
C PHE A 99 12.42 10.46 -1.84
N TYR A 100 11.48 10.94 -1.03
CA TYR A 100 11.23 12.40 -0.88
C TYR A 100 12.10 13.10 0.17
N THR A 101 12.70 12.34 1.08
CA THR A 101 13.42 12.91 2.24
C THR A 101 14.89 12.48 2.32
N GLY A 102 15.28 11.43 1.60
CA GLY A 102 16.60 10.83 1.72
C GLY A 102 16.86 10.15 3.08
N ARG A 103 15.84 10.00 3.94
CA ARG A 103 15.97 9.36 5.25
C ARG A 103 15.84 7.85 5.14
N ARG A 104 16.61 7.16 6.00
CA ARG A 104 16.37 5.75 6.29
C ARG A 104 15.04 5.64 7.01
N GLY A 105 14.36 4.51 6.86
CA GLY A 105 13.14 4.31 7.59
C GLY A 105 12.77 2.87 7.82
N VAL A 106 11.76 2.72 8.65
CA VAL A 106 11.18 1.44 9.06
C VAL A 106 9.68 1.49 8.81
N GLN A 107 9.12 0.41 8.29
CA GLN A 107 7.68 0.25 8.15
C GLN A 107 7.24 -0.91 9.02
N SER A 108 6.39 -0.64 10.00
CA SER A 108 5.83 -1.63 10.91
C SER A 108 4.53 -1.10 11.49
N ASP A 109 3.56 -1.99 11.67
CA ASP A 109 2.36 -1.77 12.50
C ASP A 109 2.59 -2.18 13.97
N ASP A 110 3.63 -2.96 14.25
CA ASP A 110 4.09 -3.26 15.61
C ASP A 110 4.85 -2.08 16.22
N LEU A 111 4.27 -1.49 17.27
CA LEU A 111 4.85 -0.37 18.03
C LEU A 111 6.18 -0.74 18.70
N THR A 112 6.39 -2.01 19.05
CA THR A 112 7.66 -2.50 19.63
C THR A 112 8.80 -2.34 18.63
N ILE A 113 8.56 -2.68 17.36
CA ILE A 113 9.52 -2.51 16.28
C ILE A 113 9.81 -1.02 16.06
N VAL A 114 8.78 -0.17 16.07
CA VAL A 114 8.96 1.29 15.95
C VAL A 114 9.86 1.82 17.07
N ARG A 115 9.61 1.43 18.32
CA ARG A 115 10.40 1.85 19.49
C ARG A 115 11.85 1.42 19.45
N GLN A 116 12.13 0.24 18.91
CA GLN A 116 13.48 -0.34 18.89
C GLN A 116 14.31 0.11 17.69
N ARG A 117 13.68 0.54 16.60
CA ARG A 117 14.35 0.68 15.30
C ARG A 117 14.27 2.08 14.70
N ALA A 118 13.51 2.99 15.27
CA ALA A 118 13.34 4.33 14.75
C ALA A 118 13.68 5.40 15.80
N ASP A 119 14.31 6.47 15.33
CA ASP A 119 14.60 7.68 16.11
C ASP A 119 13.39 8.64 16.09
N TYR A 120 12.58 8.55 15.03
CA TYR A 120 11.38 9.33 14.82
C TYR A 120 10.22 8.48 14.31
N PHE A 121 9.00 8.87 14.64
CA PHE A 121 7.79 8.26 14.10
C PHE A 121 6.87 9.33 13.50
N MET A 122 6.69 9.26 12.19
CA MET A 122 5.72 10.09 11.47
C MET A 122 4.41 9.33 11.35
N MET A 123 3.37 9.82 12.02
CA MET A 123 2.06 9.16 12.11
C MET A 123 0.98 10.00 11.45
N ARG A 124 0.15 9.38 10.61
CA ARG A 124 -1.10 10.01 10.17
C ARG A 124 -2.10 10.01 11.32
N ARG A 125 -2.67 11.17 11.66
CA ARG A 125 -3.73 11.28 12.67
C ARG A 125 -4.95 10.47 12.24
N ASN A 126 -5.64 9.87 13.21
CA ASN A 126 -6.89 9.12 13.02
C ASN A 126 -6.82 7.97 12.00
N SER A 127 -5.64 7.37 11.80
CA SER A 127 -5.47 6.25 10.87
C SER A 127 -4.63 5.13 11.49
N THR A 128 -5.05 3.89 11.26
CA THR A 128 -4.32 2.65 11.63
C THR A 128 -3.80 1.91 10.40
N TYR A 129 -3.87 2.52 9.22
CA TYR A 129 -3.50 1.85 7.97
C TYR A 129 -1.98 1.66 7.90
N SER A 130 -1.53 0.43 8.15
CA SER A 130 -0.10 0.04 8.10
C SER A 130 0.82 0.86 9.03
N GLN A 131 0.28 1.34 10.16
CA GLN A 131 1.00 2.04 11.22
C GLN A 131 0.31 1.81 12.57
N PRO A 132 1.05 1.86 13.70
CA PRO A 132 0.43 1.91 15.02
C PRO A 132 -0.23 3.28 15.25
N LEU A 133 -1.32 3.29 16.03
CA LEU A 133 -1.93 4.54 16.51
C LEU A 133 -1.35 4.87 17.89
N VAL A 134 -0.78 6.06 18.02
CA VAL A 134 -0.21 6.56 19.27
C VAL A 134 -0.95 7.83 19.67
N THR A 135 -1.62 7.79 20.82
CA THR A 135 -2.28 8.96 21.42
C THR A 135 -1.26 9.80 22.18
N ASP A 136 -1.54 11.08 22.41
CA ASP A 136 -0.64 11.98 23.17
C ASP A 136 -0.37 11.43 24.58
N ARG A 137 -1.36 10.80 25.20
CA ARG A 137 -1.20 10.10 26.48
C ARG A 137 -0.21 8.93 26.38
N ALA A 138 -0.36 8.07 25.39
CA ALA A 138 0.54 6.92 25.20
C ALA A 138 1.96 7.40 24.85
N ALA A 139 2.09 8.45 24.03
CA ALA A 139 3.36 9.09 23.73
C ALA A 139 4.04 9.59 25.02
N ALA A 140 3.30 10.28 25.90
CA ALA A 140 3.82 10.75 27.18
C ALA A 140 4.27 9.59 28.10
N GLU A 141 3.47 8.52 28.20
CA GLU A 141 3.83 7.31 28.97
C GLU A 141 5.10 6.63 28.43
N MET A 142 5.37 6.75 27.12
CA MET A 142 6.58 6.24 26.46
C MET A 142 7.73 7.24 26.42
N SER A 143 7.58 8.43 27.02
CA SER A 143 8.56 9.54 26.94
C SER A 143 8.87 9.99 25.51
N TRP A 144 7.89 9.88 24.60
CA TRP A 144 7.99 10.42 23.25
C TRP A 144 7.69 11.91 23.26
N THR A 145 8.40 12.66 22.42
CA THR A 145 8.25 14.12 22.33
C THR A 145 7.64 14.49 20.99
N GLU A 146 6.57 15.29 20.98
CA GLU A 146 6.06 15.88 19.74
C GLU A 146 7.06 16.94 19.25
N VAL A 147 7.60 16.75 18.05
CA VAL A 147 8.56 17.70 17.44
C VAL A 147 7.85 18.62 16.46
N TRP A 148 6.81 18.11 15.82
CA TRP A 148 5.98 18.87 14.88
C TRP A 148 4.64 18.16 14.69
N SER A 149 3.58 18.93 14.44
CA SER A 149 2.31 18.38 13.99
C SER A 149 1.49 19.37 13.18
N ASP A 150 0.49 18.83 12.47
CA ASP A 150 -0.60 19.56 11.84
C ASP A 150 -1.92 18.76 12.01
N ASP A 151 -2.97 19.18 11.31
CA ASP A 151 -4.28 18.51 11.36
C ASP A 151 -4.26 17.07 10.83
N SER A 152 -3.28 16.72 9.99
CA SER A 152 -3.17 15.41 9.32
C SER A 152 -2.11 14.51 9.92
N TRP A 153 -1.07 15.06 10.54
CA TRP A 153 0.15 14.35 10.91
C TRP A 153 0.69 14.78 12.27
N VAL A 154 1.47 13.89 12.85
CA VAL A 154 2.32 14.18 13.99
C VAL A 154 3.66 13.48 13.83
N LEU A 155 4.73 14.20 14.13
CA LEU A 155 6.10 13.71 14.14
C LEU A 155 6.57 13.61 15.60
N TRP A 156 6.74 12.38 16.06
CA TRP A 156 7.27 12.06 17.38
C TRP A 156 8.77 11.82 17.30
N ARG A 157 9.52 12.34 18.28
CA ARG A 157 10.85 11.85 18.61
C ARG A 157 10.73 10.68 19.56
N VAL A 158 11.34 9.57 19.19
CA VAL A 158 11.35 8.31 19.92
C VAL A 158 12.66 8.25 20.70
N PRO A 159 12.63 8.14 22.04
CA PRO A 159 13.86 7.93 22.82
C PRO A 159 14.46 6.57 22.42
N LEU A 160 15.78 6.56 22.20
CA LEU A 160 16.51 5.31 21.95
C LEU A 160 16.25 4.35 23.11
N TYR A 161 15.69 3.18 22.79
CA TYR A 161 15.44 2.15 23.79
C TYR A 161 16.78 1.54 24.22
N GLU A 162 17.30 1.95 25.37
CA GLU A 162 18.35 1.18 26.04
C GLU A 162 17.72 -0.15 26.48
N SER A 163 18.19 -1.25 25.88
CA SER A 163 17.86 -2.59 26.38
C SER A 163 18.41 -2.71 27.80
N GLY A 164 17.52 -2.69 28.78
CA GLY A 164 17.82 -3.16 30.14
C GLY A 164 18.19 -4.63 30.15
#